data_AF-A0A3L5TV41-F1
#
_entry.id   AF-A0A3L5TV41-F1
#
_cell.length_a   1.000
_cell.length_b   1.000
_cell.length_c   1.000
_cell.angle_alpha   90.00
_cell.angle_beta   90.00
_cell.angle_gamma   90.00
#
_symmetry.space_group_name_H-M   'P 1'
#
loop_
_entity.id
_entity.type
_entity.pdbx_description
1 polymer ?
#
loop_
_entity_poly.entity_id
_entity_poly.type
_entity_poly.pdbx_seq_one_letter_code
_entity_poly.pdbx_strand_id
1 'polypeptide(L)'
;MALKWGICSTGKICNDFCSCLKSMSSQDHQIVAVVSRSMDSAKKFASKFAIPKTCDSYEKFANDPEIGYDVDECIILTFSKGQKACLMCSSKCCHERNTAIVNGTKGSIEVASPFYCPEEVTLPSGIFRNELPHGFCPFIWINASGLRYEADEVRRCIKNGLLECPDFTHKESEIVHTIIDEAAKQIGRNIPHTPINVEM
;
A
#
# COMPACT_ATOMS: atom_id res chain seq x y z
N MET A 1 -26.79 -2.82 -12.94
CA MET A 1 -26.73 -2.08 -11.66
C MET A 1 -25.37 -1.39 -11.66
N ALA A 2 -25.32 -0.06 -11.55
CA ALA A 2 -24.07 0.67 -11.69
C ALA A 2 -23.12 0.40 -10.51
N LEU A 3 -21.84 0.17 -10.80
CA LEU A 3 -20.79 0.07 -9.81
C LEU A 3 -20.50 1.48 -9.22
N LYS A 4 -20.62 1.59 -7.89
CA LYS A 4 -20.43 2.83 -7.14
C LYS A 4 -18.97 2.97 -6.68
N TRP A 5 -18.29 4.01 -7.15
CA TRP A 5 -16.88 4.28 -6.89
C TRP A 5 -16.68 5.35 -5.82
N GLY A 6 -15.76 5.07 -4.89
CA GLY A 6 -15.15 6.06 -4.02
C GLY A 6 -13.77 6.47 -4.51
N ILE A 7 -13.50 7.78 -4.52
CA ILE A 7 -12.19 8.33 -4.87
C ILE A 7 -11.42 8.71 -3.59
N CYS A 8 -10.32 7.99 -3.32
CA CYS A 8 -9.40 8.29 -2.23
C CYS A 8 -8.30 9.23 -2.73
N SER A 9 -8.27 10.48 -2.25
CA SER A 9 -7.38 11.58 -2.66
C SER A 9 -7.91 12.45 -3.80
N THR A 10 -7.32 13.64 -3.93
CA THR A 10 -7.62 14.66 -4.93
C THR A 10 -6.40 14.97 -5.80
N GLY A 11 -5.48 14.02 -5.89
CA GLY A 11 -4.26 14.11 -6.68
C GLY A 11 -4.49 13.99 -8.20
N LYS A 12 -3.40 14.15 -8.97
CA LYS A 12 -3.43 14.11 -10.44
C LYS A 12 -3.98 12.79 -11.00
N ILE A 13 -3.59 11.66 -10.41
CA ILE A 13 -4.08 10.35 -10.87
C ILE A 13 -5.59 10.17 -10.64
N CYS A 14 -6.10 10.64 -9.50
CA CYS A 14 -7.54 10.60 -9.19
C CYS A 14 -8.32 11.46 -10.19
N ASN A 15 -7.77 12.61 -10.58
CA ASN A 15 -8.36 13.47 -11.61
C ASN A 15 -8.53 12.73 -12.94
N ASP A 16 -7.48 12.07 -13.42
CA ASP A 16 -7.50 11.39 -14.72
C ASP A 16 -8.42 10.17 -14.69
N PHE A 17 -8.42 9.43 -13.58
CA PHE A 17 -9.36 8.33 -13.35
C PHE A 17 -10.81 8.80 -13.33
N CYS A 18 -11.12 9.91 -12.65
CA CYS A 18 -12.48 10.48 -12.64
C CYS A 18 -12.91 10.95 -14.03
N SER A 19 -12.01 11.58 -14.79
CA SER A 19 -12.27 11.95 -16.18
C SER A 19 -12.59 10.74 -17.05
N CYS A 20 -11.84 9.64 -16.89
CA CYS A 20 -12.08 8.39 -17.58
C CYS A 20 -13.45 7.79 -17.22
N LEU A 21 -13.76 7.64 -15.93
CA LEU A 21 -15.05 7.12 -15.47
C LEU A 21 -16.23 7.98 -15.95
N LYS A 22 -16.07 9.31 -16.02
CA LYS A 22 -17.11 10.23 -16.54
C LYS A 22 -17.33 10.12 -18.04
N SER A 23 -16.40 9.53 -18.79
CA SER A 23 -16.58 9.24 -20.22
C SER A 23 -17.35 7.94 -20.48
N MET A 24 -17.56 7.12 -19.45
CA MET A 24 -18.27 5.84 -19.54
C MET A 24 -19.76 6.01 -19.19
N SER A 25 -20.55 4.97 -19.47
CA SER A 25 -21.99 4.95 -19.17
C SER A 25 -22.26 5.08 -17.66
N SER A 26 -23.14 6.01 -17.29
CA SER A 26 -23.60 6.19 -15.91
C SER A 26 -24.52 5.07 -15.42
N GLN A 27 -24.96 4.18 -16.33
CA GLN A 27 -25.69 2.95 -15.99
C GLN A 27 -24.75 1.85 -15.46
N ASP A 28 -23.45 1.95 -15.78
CA ASP A 28 -22.42 0.97 -15.41
C ASP A 28 -21.49 1.50 -14.33
N HIS A 29 -21.16 2.81 -14.32
CA HIS A 29 -20.23 3.40 -13.37
C HIS A 29 -20.73 4.72 -12.79
N GLN A 30 -20.67 4.86 -11.46
CA GLN A 30 -21.07 6.08 -10.75
C GLN A 30 -20.02 6.45 -9.71
N ILE A 31 -19.51 7.68 -9.77
CA ILE A 31 -18.64 8.22 -8.72
C ILE A 31 -19.53 8.81 -7.64
N VAL A 32 -19.54 8.19 -6.46
CA VAL A 32 -20.49 8.53 -5.38
C VAL A 32 -19.85 9.36 -4.27
N ALA A 33 -18.54 9.25 -4.07
CA ALA A 33 -17.86 9.98 -3.01
C ALA A 33 -16.39 10.27 -3.32
N VAL A 34 -15.85 11.31 -2.70
CA VAL A 34 -14.41 11.61 -2.67
C VAL A 34 -13.96 11.91 -1.23
N VAL A 35 -12.80 11.40 -0.84
CA VAL A 35 -12.15 11.73 0.43
C VAL A 35 -10.82 12.42 0.23
N SER A 36 -10.53 13.41 1.08
CA SER A 36 -9.22 14.04 1.16
C SER A 36 -8.88 14.43 2.58
N ARG A 37 -7.58 14.61 2.87
CA ARG A 37 -7.09 15.16 4.15
C ARG A 37 -7.52 16.62 4.37
N SER A 38 -7.93 17.32 3.32
CA SER A 38 -8.44 18.70 3.39
C SER A 38 -9.83 18.76 2.77
N MET A 39 -10.82 19.16 3.57
CA MET A 39 -12.20 19.32 3.11
C MET A 39 -12.32 20.31 1.95
N ASP A 40 -11.50 21.37 1.93
CA ASP A 40 -11.49 22.34 0.83
C ASP A 40 -11.04 21.68 -0.48
N SER A 41 -10.01 20.84 -0.42
CA SER A 41 -9.57 20.09 -1.60
C SER A 41 -10.62 19.07 -2.05
N ALA A 42 -11.27 18.37 -1.12
CA ALA A 42 -12.35 17.42 -1.42
C ALA A 42 -13.53 18.13 -2.10
N LYS A 43 -13.97 19.27 -1.56
CA LYS A 43 -15.06 20.08 -2.13
C LYS A 43 -14.71 20.61 -3.52
N LYS A 44 -13.51 21.17 -3.71
CA LYS A 44 -13.06 21.64 -5.03
C LYS A 44 -13.07 20.50 -6.06
N PHE A 45 -12.59 19.33 -5.68
CA PHE A 45 -12.55 18.16 -6.55
C PHE A 45 -13.94 17.59 -6.82
N ALA A 46 -14.81 17.51 -5.81
CA ALA A 46 -16.19 17.07 -5.96
C ALA A 46 -16.99 17.99 -6.87
N SER A 47 -16.82 19.32 -6.73
CA SER A 47 -17.45 20.29 -7.64
C SER A 47 -17.01 20.09 -9.08
N LYS A 48 -15.72 19.81 -9.32
CA LYS A 48 -15.18 19.58 -10.67
C LYS A 48 -15.81 18.37 -11.35
N PHE A 49 -16.06 17.29 -10.61
CA PHE A 49 -16.56 16.04 -11.17
C PHE A 49 -18.03 15.75 -10.83
N ALA A 50 -18.76 16.71 -10.26
CA ALA A 50 -20.14 16.54 -9.77
C ALA A 50 -20.29 15.27 -8.90
N ILE A 51 -19.40 15.11 -7.90
CA ILE A 51 -19.42 14.00 -6.95
C ILE A 51 -20.34 14.39 -5.78
N PRO A 52 -21.36 13.60 -5.45
CA PRO A 52 -22.42 14.02 -4.52
C PRO A 52 -21.96 14.05 -3.06
N LYS A 53 -20.95 13.26 -2.69
CA LYS A 53 -20.45 13.17 -1.31
C LYS A 53 -18.97 13.54 -1.20
N THR A 54 -18.65 14.35 -0.20
CA THR A 54 -17.27 14.66 0.20
C THR A 54 -17.04 14.18 1.63
N CYS A 55 -15.88 13.55 1.86
CA CYS A 55 -15.43 13.15 3.19
C CYS A 55 -14.07 13.78 3.49
N ASP A 56 -13.83 14.08 4.77
CA ASP A 56 -12.54 14.48 5.33
C ASP A 56 -11.87 13.37 6.16
N SER A 57 -12.60 12.28 6.43
CA SER A 57 -12.13 11.11 7.16
C SER A 57 -12.12 9.90 6.25
N TYR A 58 -10.93 9.32 6.07
CA TYR A 58 -10.74 8.06 5.35
C TYR A 58 -11.45 6.90 6.03
N GLU A 59 -11.51 6.90 7.36
CA GLU A 59 -12.22 5.88 8.14
C GLU A 59 -13.72 5.91 7.89
N LYS A 60 -14.36 7.10 7.93
CA LYS A 60 -15.80 7.24 7.63
C LYS A 60 -16.10 6.92 6.17
N PHE A 61 -15.17 7.25 5.28
CA PHE A 61 -15.29 6.97 3.86
C PHE A 61 -15.20 5.46 3.58
N ALA A 62 -14.26 4.76 4.20
CA ALA A 62 -14.17 3.30 4.12
C ALA A 62 -15.44 2.65 4.70
N ASN A 63 -15.91 3.09 5.87
CA ASN A 63 -17.07 2.46 6.50
C ASN A 63 -18.43 2.75 5.81
N ASP A 64 -18.48 3.45 4.67
CA ASP A 64 -19.72 3.72 3.94
C ASP A 64 -20.14 2.52 3.06
N PRO A 65 -21.29 1.87 3.34
CA PRO A 65 -21.74 0.69 2.60
C PRO A 65 -22.14 0.99 1.15
N GLU A 66 -22.31 2.27 0.76
CA GLU A 66 -22.63 2.66 -0.61
C GLU A 66 -21.38 2.85 -1.49
N ILE A 67 -20.18 2.82 -0.91
CA ILE A 67 -18.91 3.05 -1.62
C ILE A 67 -18.24 1.70 -1.86
N GLY A 68 -18.06 1.33 -3.14
CA GLY A 68 -17.24 0.17 -3.51
C GLY A 68 -15.75 0.52 -3.51
N TYR A 69 -14.97 -0.27 -2.77
CA TYR A 69 -13.50 -0.31 -2.80
C TYR A 69 -13.06 -1.72 -2.35
N ASP A 70 -11.82 -2.14 -2.66
CA ASP A 70 -11.33 -3.44 -2.20
C ASP A 70 -11.11 -3.39 -0.70
N VAL A 71 -11.89 -4.19 0.02
CA VAL A 71 -11.93 -4.19 1.48
C VAL A 71 -10.88 -5.13 2.05
N ASP A 72 -10.76 -6.32 1.48
CA ASP A 72 -9.87 -7.39 1.94
C ASP A 72 -9.21 -8.05 0.73
N GLU A 73 -7.92 -8.29 0.82
CA GLU A 73 -7.13 -9.02 -0.16
C GLU A 73 -6.33 -10.11 0.54
N CYS A 74 -6.27 -11.30 -0.06
CA CYS A 74 -5.48 -12.42 0.43
C CYS A 74 -4.65 -13.00 -0.71
N ILE A 75 -3.33 -13.01 -0.55
CA ILE A 75 -2.37 -13.56 -1.52
C ILE A 75 -1.72 -14.79 -0.90
N ILE A 76 -1.80 -15.93 -1.59
CA ILE A 76 -1.14 -17.17 -1.19
C ILE A 76 -0.05 -17.50 -2.20
N LEU A 77 1.21 -17.41 -1.77
CA LEU A 77 2.36 -17.82 -2.56
C LEU A 77 2.71 -19.27 -2.22
N THR A 78 2.91 -20.10 -3.23
CA THR A 78 3.44 -21.47 -3.07
C THR A 78 4.82 -21.54 -3.70
N PHE A 79 5.82 -21.85 -2.89
CA PHE A 79 7.20 -21.97 -3.31
C PHE A 79 7.52 -23.37 -3.82
N SER A 80 8.59 -23.49 -4.61
CA SER A 80 8.95 -24.73 -5.33
C SER A 80 9.17 -25.96 -4.43
N LYS A 81 9.54 -25.77 -3.17
CA LYS A 81 9.72 -26.87 -2.19
C LYS A 81 8.50 -27.08 -1.29
N GLY A 82 7.34 -26.54 -1.67
CA GLY A 82 6.07 -26.70 -0.97
C GLY A 82 5.86 -25.75 0.21
N GLN A 83 6.80 -24.85 0.51
CA GLN A 83 6.54 -23.79 1.49
C GLN A 83 5.43 -22.85 0.98
N LYS A 84 4.72 -22.21 1.90
CA LYS A 84 3.68 -21.25 1.56
C LYS A 84 3.85 -19.96 2.34
N ALA A 85 3.52 -18.84 1.71
CA ALA A 85 3.31 -17.56 2.38
C ALA A 85 1.87 -17.12 2.16
N CYS A 86 1.21 -16.62 3.21
CA CYS A 86 -0.14 -16.07 3.16
C CYS A 86 -0.05 -14.61 3.61
N LEU A 87 -0.47 -13.68 2.76
CA LEU A 87 -0.49 -12.25 3.02
C LEU A 87 -1.95 -11.81 3.03
N MET A 88 -2.36 -11.10 4.08
CA MET A 88 -3.68 -10.51 4.16
C MET A 88 -3.54 -9.00 4.31
N CYS A 89 -4.26 -8.26 3.47
CA CYS A 89 -4.37 -6.82 3.55
C CYS A 89 -5.85 -6.47 3.69
N SER A 90 -6.17 -5.52 4.57
CA SER A 90 -7.53 -5.02 4.70
C SER A 90 -7.52 -3.52 4.90
N SER A 91 -8.45 -2.85 4.22
CA SER A 91 -8.68 -1.41 4.33
C SER A 91 -9.85 -1.07 5.27
N LYS A 92 -10.57 -2.07 5.79
CA LYS A 92 -11.72 -1.91 6.71
C LYS A 92 -11.50 -2.55 8.07
N CYS A 93 -10.76 -3.66 8.14
CA CYS A 93 -10.49 -4.32 9.40
C CYS A 93 -9.29 -3.66 10.09
N CYS A 94 -9.56 -3.01 11.23
CA CYS A 94 -8.54 -2.67 12.23
C CYS A 94 -7.96 -3.99 12.76
N HIS A 95 -6.97 -4.57 12.10
CA HIS A 95 -6.30 -5.74 12.65
C HIS A 95 -5.47 -5.29 13.86
N GLU A 96 -5.85 -5.76 15.05
CA GLU A 96 -5.09 -5.52 16.28
C GLU A 96 -3.65 -6.07 16.20
N ARG A 97 -3.37 -6.96 15.25
CA ARG A 97 -2.06 -7.58 15.03
C ARG A 97 -1.63 -7.53 13.56
N ASN A 98 -1.04 -6.41 13.16
CA ASN A 98 -0.26 -6.32 11.93
C ASN A 98 1.11 -6.96 12.15
N THR A 99 1.15 -8.27 12.38
CA THR A 99 2.38 -9.06 12.63
C THR A 99 2.77 -9.87 11.40
N ALA A 100 4.05 -10.21 11.28
CA ALA A 100 4.55 -11.16 10.28
C ALA A 100 5.23 -12.33 10.99
N ILE A 101 4.85 -13.57 10.64
CA ILE A 101 5.34 -14.77 11.31
C ILE A 101 5.96 -15.72 10.28
N VAL A 102 7.18 -16.16 10.55
CA VAL A 102 7.88 -17.20 9.79
C VAL A 102 7.98 -18.44 10.66
N ASN A 103 7.28 -19.50 10.27
CA ASN A 103 7.31 -20.79 10.96
C ASN A 103 8.29 -21.74 10.27
N GLY A 104 9.22 -22.32 11.04
CA GLY A 104 10.14 -23.33 10.59
C GLY A 104 10.11 -24.58 11.47
N THR A 105 10.89 -25.59 11.11
CA THR A 105 10.99 -26.85 11.87
C THR A 105 11.66 -26.70 13.23
N LYS A 106 12.36 -25.59 13.47
CA LYS A 106 13.11 -25.30 14.70
C LYS A 106 12.44 -24.23 15.59
N GLY A 107 11.22 -23.84 15.26
CA GLY A 107 10.49 -22.77 15.93
C GLY A 107 10.06 -21.67 14.97
N SER A 108 9.67 -20.53 15.54
CA SER A 108 9.03 -19.44 14.82
C SER A 108 9.75 -18.13 15.08
N ILE A 109 9.75 -17.27 14.06
CA ILE A 109 10.16 -15.87 14.15
C ILE A 109 8.90 -15.03 14.02
N GLU A 110 8.67 -14.11 14.94
CA GLU A 110 7.55 -13.16 14.89
C GLU A 110 8.09 -11.74 14.85
N VAL A 111 7.77 -11.02 13.78
CA VAL A 111 7.99 -9.58 13.66
C VAL A 111 6.78 -8.88 14.25
N ALA A 112 7.01 -8.10 15.30
CA ALA A 112 5.95 -7.47 16.08
C ALA A 112 5.17 -6.42 15.26
N SER A 113 3.96 -6.12 15.72
CA SER A 113 3.12 -5.11 15.07
C SER A 113 3.59 -3.69 15.39
N PRO A 114 3.64 -2.77 14.41
CA PRO A 114 3.40 -2.99 12.98
C PRO A 114 4.61 -3.62 12.25
N PHE A 115 4.41 -4.74 11.57
CA PHE A 115 5.50 -5.48 10.92
C PHE A 115 6.22 -4.70 9.80
N TYR A 116 5.57 -3.67 9.25
CA TYR A 116 6.12 -2.79 8.22
C TYR A 116 7.02 -1.68 8.77
N CYS A 117 7.04 -1.45 10.08
CA CYS A 117 8.01 -0.60 10.76
C CYS A 117 8.24 -1.07 12.22
N PRO A 118 8.78 -2.29 12.40
CA PRO A 118 8.83 -2.95 13.69
C PRO A 118 9.99 -2.45 14.56
N GLU A 119 9.77 -2.43 15.88
CA GLU A 119 10.81 -2.18 16.89
C GLU A 119 11.24 -3.46 17.61
N GLU A 120 10.50 -4.56 17.41
CA GLU A 120 10.69 -5.82 18.10
C GLU A 120 10.57 -7.02 17.15
N VAL A 121 11.46 -7.99 17.33
CA VAL A 121 11.38 -9.31 16.71
C VAL A 121 11.55 -10.37 17.79
N THR A 122 10.61 -11.30 17.88
CA THR A 122 10.69 -12.48 18.73
C THR A 122 11.31 -13.63 17.94
N LEU A 123 12.45 -14.13 18.42
CA LEU A 123 13.18 -15.27 17.86
C LEU A 123 13.07 -16.47 18.81
N PRO A 124 13.36 -17.70 18.34
CA PRO A 124 13.46 -18.86 19.24
C PRO A 124 14.54 -18.69 20.35
N SER A 125 15.53 -17.83 20.12
CA SER A 125 16.60 -17.51 21.06
C SER A 125 16.27 -16.38 22.04
N GLY A 126 15.14 -15.69 21.87
CA GLY A 126 14.74 -14.55 22.71
C GLY A 126 14.19 -13.37 21.90
N ILE A 127 13.87 -12.29 22.61
CA ILE A 127 13.29 -11.07 22.04
C ILE A 127 14.42 -10.07 21.74
N PHE A 128 14.45 -9.58 20.50
CA PHE A 128 15.32 -8.49 20.08
C PHE A 128 14.50 -7.21 19.94
N ARG A 129 14.99 -6.11 20.52
CA ARG A 129 14.38 -4.78 20.43
C ARG A 129 15.39 -3.78 19.91
N ASN A 130 14.93 -2.87 19.05
CA ASN A 130 15.73 -1.76 18.56
C ASN A 130 14.95 -0.47 18.73
N GLU A 131 15.50 0.47 19.50
CA GLU A 131 14.89 1.77 19.68
C GLU A 131 15.09 2.63 18.42
N LEU A 132 14.01 3.28 17.99
CA LEU A 132 14.07 4.16 16.83
C LEU A 132 14.73 5.50 17.17
N PRO A 133 15.48 6.08 16.21
CA PRO A 133 16.10 7.38 16.42
C PRO A 133 15.04 8.47 16.60
N HIS A 134 15.36 9.49 17.40
CA HIS A 134 14.49 10.64 17.57
C HIS A 134 14.49 11.54 16.33
N GLY A 135 13.30 12.03 15.96
CA GLY A 135 13.15 13.06 14.94
C GLY A 135 13.39 14.47 15.50
N PHE A 136 13.71 15.40 14.62
CA PHE A 136 13.78 16.82 14.97
C PHE A 136 12.39 17.45 15.22
N CYS A 137 11.36 16.89 14.59
CA CYS A 137 9.97 17.30 14.73
C CYS A 137 9.04 16.07 14.83
N PRO A 138 7.79 16.23 15.27
CA PRO A 138 6.83 15.14 15.33
C PRO A 138 6.56 14.53 13.95
N PHE A 139 6.46 13.21 13.90
CA PHE A 139 6.12 12.48 12.67
C PHE A 139 4.61 12.31 12.51
N ILE A 140 4.15 12.33 11.25
CA ILE A 140 2.75 12.07 10.89
C ILE A 140 2.42 10.57 11.01
N TRP A 141 3.39 9.71 10.69
CA TRP A 141 3.23 8.25 10.67
C TRP A 141 3.99 7.60 11.81
N ILE A 142 3.44 6.49 12.33
CA ILE A 142 4.09 5.67 13.35
C ILE A 142 5.47 5.23 12.87
N ASN A 143 6.47 5.33 13.75
CA ASN A 143 7.82 4.82 13.53
C ASN A 143 8.53 5.38 12.28
N ALA A 144 8.09 6.53 11.76
CA ALA A 144 8.63 7.13 10.55
C ALA A 144 10.09 7.59 10.68
N SER A 145 10.63 7.72 11.89
CA SER A 145 12.07 7.92 12.08
C SER A 145 12.92 6.77 11.54
N GLY A 146 12.35 5.58 11.38
CA GLY A 146 12.99 4.43 10.73
C GLY A 146 13.36 4.66 9.26
N LEU A 147 12.74 5.62 8.56
CA LEU A 147 13.13 6.00 7.19
C LEU A 147 14.59 6.47 7.09
N ARG A 148 15.21 6.81 8.23
CA ARG A 148 16.65 7.08 8.28
C ARG A 148 17.49 5.88 7.81
N TYR A 149 17.08 4.65 8.11
CA TYR A 149 17.87 3.46 7.79
C TYR A 149 18.00 3.26 6.27
N GLU A 150 16.90 3.41 5.52
CA GLU A 150 16.96 3.34 4.05
C GLU A 150 17.74 4.53 3.45
N ALA A 151 17.62 5.73 4.04
CA ALA A 151 18.40 6.89 3.58
C ALA A 151 19.91 6.70 3.81
N ASP A 152 20.30 6.13 4.96
CA ASP A 152 21.69 5.81 5.27
C ASP A 152 22.23 4.71 4.34
N GLU A 153 21.40 3.72 3.98
CA GLU A 153 21.76 2.65 3.04
C GLU A 153 21.96 3.15 1.60
N VAL A 154 21.06 4.01 1.11
CA VAL A 154 21.22 4.67 -0.20
C VAL A 154 22.52 5.47 -0.23
N ARG A 155 22.79 6.25 0.82
CA ARG A 155 24.05 7.00 0.93
C ARG A 155 25.27 6.08 0.94
N ARG A 156 25.20 4.95 1.65
CA ARG A 156 26.27 3.93 1.68
C ARG A 156 26.52 3.37 0.28
N CYS A 157 25.48 3.01 -0.45
CA CYS A 157 25.58 2.49 -1.82
C CYS A 157 26.26 3.49 -2.76
N ILE A 158 25.79 4.74 -2.79
CA ILE A 158 26.36 5.81 -3.62
C ILE A 158 27.83 6.04 -3.28
N LYS A 159 28.18 6.10 -1.99
CA LYS A 159 29.57 6.31 -1.55
C LYS A 159 30.52 5.20 -1.98
N ASN A 160 30.02 3.97 -2.09
CA ASN A 160 30.81 2.82 -2.53
C ASN A 160 30.73 2.59 -4.04
N GLY A 161 30.11 3.49 -4.81
CA GLY A 161 29.96 3.34 -6.26
C GLY A 161 29.05 2.19 -6.68
N LEU A 162 28.16 1.74 -5.79
CA LEU A 162 27.18 0.70 -6.11
C LEU A 162 26.02 1.31 -6.92
N LEU A 163 25.56 0.57 -7.92
CA LEU A 163 24.42 0.96 -8.76
C LEU A 163 23.07 0.51 -8.18
N GLU A 164 23.10 -0.36 -7.17
CA GLU A 164 21.91 -0.88 -6.49
C GLU A 164 22.23 -1.29 -5.05
N CYS A 165 21.20 -1.49 -4.24
CA CYS A 165 21.33 -2.02 -2.88
C CYS A 165 21.59 -3.54 -2.94
N PRO A 166 22.68 -4.05 -2.34
CA PRO A 166 22.96 -5.48 -2.35
C PRO A 166 21.96 -6.30 -1.52
N ASP A 167 21.35 -5.69 -0.50
CA ASP A 167 20.34 -6.34 0.35
C ASP A 167 18.94 -6.33 -0.30
N PHE A 168 18.71 -5.46 -1.28
CA PHE A 168 17.47 -5.40 -2.06
C PHE A 168 17.75 -4.95 -3.50
N THR A 169 18.04 -5.92 -4.35
CA THR A 169 18.48 -5.68 -5.74
C THR A 169 17.34 -5.22 -6.65
N HIS A 170 17.68 -4.74 -7.84
CA HIS A 170 16.70 -4.51 -8.92
C HIS A 170 15.94 -5.79 -9.25
N LYS A 171 16.60 -6.95 -9.17
CA LYS A 171 15.95 -8.24 -9.43
C LYS A 171 14.89 -8.59 -8.39
N GLU A 172 15.17 -8.33 -7.11
CA GLU A 172 14.17 -8.46 -6.03
C GLU A 172 12.97 -7.55 -6.30
N SER A 173 13.22 -6.31 -6.74
CA SER A 173 12.15 -5.38 -7.12
C SER A 173 11.28 -5.93 -8.26
N GLU A 174 11.88 -6.48 -9.32
CA GLU A 174 11.13 -7.12 -10.42
C GLU A 174 10.27 -8.28 -9.96
N ILE A 175 10.79 -9.12 -9.04
CA ILE A 175 10.05 -10.27 -8.51
C ILE A 175 8.82 -9.80 -7.74
N VAL A 176 8.96 -8.81 -6.86
CA VAL A 176 7.83 -8.26 -6.11
C VAL A 176 6.76 -7.70 -7.04
N HIS A 177 7.14 -6.92 -8.05
CA HIS A 177 6.18 -6.40 -9.03
C HIS A 177 5.51 -7.50 -9.85
N THR A 178 6.26 -8.54 -10.25
CA THR A 178 5.69 -9.68 -10.97
C THR A 178 4.63 -10.41 -10.14
N ILE A 179 4.85 -10.56 -8.83
CA ILE A 179 3.88 -11.17 -7.92
C ILE A 179 2.61 -10.31 -7.82
N ILE A 180 2.77 -8.99 -7.66
CA ILE A 180 1.65 -8.04 -7.57
C ILE A 180 0.85 -8.03 -8.87
N ASP A 181 1.52 -7.98 -10.03
CA ASP A 181 0.88 -7.97 -11.35
C ASP A 181 0.10 -9.27 -11.59
N GLU A 182 0.67 -10.42 -11.22
CA GLU A 182 -0.01 -11.70 -11.35
C GLU A 182 -1.22 -11.79 -10.39
N ALA A 183 -1.11 -11.31 -9.15
CA ALA A 183 -2.23 -11.22 -8.23
C ALA A 183 -3.36 -10.32 -8.78
N ALA A 184 -3.01 -9.16 -9.34
CA ALA A 184 -3.95 -8.25 -9.97
C ALA A 184 -4.65 -8.89 -11.19
N LYS A 185 -3.89 -9.60 -12.02
CA LYS A 185 -4.43 -10.32 -13.18
C LYS A 185 -5.43 -11.41 -12.78
N GLN A 186 -5.18 -12.15 -11.70
CA GLN A 186 -6.08 -13.21 -11.21
C GLN A 186 -7.44 -12.68 -10.76
N ILE A 187 -7.52 -11.42 -10.30
CA ILE A 187 -8.79 -10.76 -9.95
C ILE A 187 -9.40 -9.96 -11.12
N GLY A 188 -8.88 -10.13 -12.34
CA GLY A 188 -9.40 -9.48 -13.54
C GLY A 188 -9.00 -8.02 -13.69
N ARG A 189 -8.01 -7.53 -12.94
CA ARG A 189 -7.45 -6.19 -13.15
C ARG A 189 -6.42 -6.23 -14.28
N ASN A 190 -6.82 -5.72 -15.43
CA ASN A 190 -5.87 -5.36 -16.49
C ASN A 190 -5.29 -3.98 -16.18
N ILE A 191 -4.12 -3.94 -15.56
CA ILE A 191 -3.36 -2.70 -15.41
C ILE A 191 -2.72 -2.42 -16.78
N PRO A 192 -3.07 -1.33 -17.48
CA PRO A 192 -2.43 -1.01 -18.75
C PRO A 192 -0.95 -0.73 -18.50
N HIS A 193 -0.07 -1.61 -19.01
CA HIS A 193 1.35 -1.32 -19.08
C HIS A 193 1.58 -0.30 -20.18
N THR A 194 1.60 0.98 -19.83
CA THR A 194 2.19 1.99 -20.71
C THR A 194 3.70 1.88 -20.53
N PRO A 195 4.49 1.48 -21.55
CA PRO A 195 5.94 1.52 -21.45
C PRO A 195 6.35 2.97 -21.20
N ILE A 196 6.95 3.26 -20.06
CA ILE A 196 7.66 4.51 -19.87
C ILE A 196 8.97 4.32 -20.61
N ASN A 197 9.04 4.75 -21.87
CA ASN A 197 10.30 4.88 -22.57
C ASN A 197 11.11 5.97 -21.85
N VAL A 198 11.98 5.54 -20.94
CA VAL A 198 13.01 6.40 -20.39
C VAL A 198 14.14 6.37 -21.41
N GLU A 199 14.12 7.32 -22.35
CA GLU A 199 15.34 7.64 -23.10
C GLU A 199 16.36 8.17 -22.08
N MET A 200 17.47 7.45 -21.92
CA MET A 200 18.64 7.89 -21.15
C MET A 200 19.51 8.83 -21.98
#